data_AF-A0A9P5XHG9-F1
#
_entry.id   AF-A0A9P5XHG9-F1
#
_cell.length_a   1.000
_cell.length_b   1.000
_cell.length_c   1.000
_cell.angle_alpha   90.00
_cell.angle_beta   90.00
_cell.angle_gamma   90.00
#
_symmetry.space_group_name_H-M   'P 1'
#
loop_
_entity.id
_entity.type
_entity.pdbx_description
1 polymer ?
#
loop_
_entity_poly.entity_id
_entity_poly.type
_entity_poly.pdbx_seq_one_letter_code
_entity_poly.pdbx_strand_id
1 'polypeptide(L)'
;MVVYRNQTYDDSDASFRYGGAYWHVEYWNVSTAVAGGKYHFSNAADAIVTFQFPVPAIAFHYYGLLRQDKNPGINKICADCNPNTNGTEINTGDSTGNVDPVNPQPILLYSERFDTAGIHTITLWNIPDPSISGAGSRISLDRFELEVDSATATQTSANPTSTSPTNSSNGSGVSVGALVGAIVGGNAVLFLLAFGLWFWWSRRQEKRKGPRPVFEVDSGGTVDPTAQFLRGSMALSTSSTAGYSSVPMSDYGMTLYSEMDASPPSYSASTSYTMGPRDMKRTSS
;
A
#
# COMPACT_ATOMS: atom_id res chain seq x y z
N MET A 1 -3.50 -38.88 -3.70
CA MET A 1 -2.51 -37.81 -3.89
C MET A 1 -3.28 -36.52 -4.00
N VAL A 2 -3.03 -35.55 -3.13
CA VAL A 2 -3.69 -34.23 -3.22
C VAL A 2 -2.95 -33.43 -4.30
N VAL A 3 -3.69 -32.82 -5.21
CA VAL A 3 -3.13 -31.99 -6.29
C VAL A 3 -3.47 -30.54 -5.99
N TYR A 4 -2.45 -29.74 -5.72
CA TYR A 4 -2.64 -28.32 -5.47
C TYR A 4 -2.53 -27.52 -6.75
N ARG A 5 -3.28 -26.42 -6.83
CA ARG A 5 -3.19 -25.43 -7.90
C ARG A 5 -3.10 -24.04 -7.31
N ASN A 6 -2.41 -23.14 -8.01
CA ASN A 6 -2.38 -21.73 -7.64
C ASN A 6 -3.63 -21.04 -8.17
N GLN A 7 -4.31 -20.29 -7.31
CA GLN A 7 -5.43 -19.43 -7.67
C GLN A 7 -5.07 -17.99 -7.34
N THR A 8 -5.12 -17.15 -8.36
CA THR A 8 -4.73 -15.74 -8.27
C THR A 8 -5.92 -14.84 -7.96
N TYR A 9 -5.72 -13.89 -7.06
CA TYR A 9 -6.67 -12.82 -6.70
C TYR A 9 -5.97 -11.48 -6.90
N ASP A 10 -6.41 -10.77 -7.93
CA ASP A 10 -5.91 -9.45 -8.32
C ASP A 10 -6.28 -8.39 -7.27
N ASP A 11 -5.49 -7.32 -7.15
CA ASP A 11 -5.75 -6.19 -6.23
C ASP A 11 -7.15 -5.58 -6.37
N SER A 12 -7.77 -5.71 -7.53
CA SER A 12 -9.14 -5.25 -7.77
C SER A 12 -10.24 -6.23 -7.32
N ASP A 13 -9.89 -7.41 -6.79
CA ASP A 13 -10.85 -8.44 -6.38
C ASP A 13 -11.71 -8.01 -5.18
N ALA A 14 -13.00 -8.35 -5.22
CA ALA A 14 -13.98 -7.95 -4.21
C ALA A 14 -13.76 -8.59 -2.83
N SER A 15 -12.87 -9.57 -2.70
CA SER A 15 -12.43 -10.15 -1.43
C SER A 15 -11.44 -9.26 -0.67
N PHE A 16 -10.82 -8.28 -1.34
CA PHE A 16 -10.00 -7.27 -0.70
C PHE A 16 -10.83 -6.18 -0.03
N ARG A 17 -10.35 -5.72 1.12
CA ARG A 17 -10.91 -4.61 1.90
C ARG A 17 -9.77 -3.68 2.27
N TYR A 18 -9.74 -2.53 1.59
CA TYR A 18 -8.79 -1.46 1.82
C TYR A 18 -9.32 -0.52 2.90
N GLY A 19 -8.54 -0.33 3.97
CA GLY A 19 -8.81 0.58 5.08
C GLY A 19 -7.67 1.56 5.32
N GLY A 20 -7.90 2.56 6.16
CA GLY A 20 -6.98 3.70 6.32
C GLY A 20 -7.13 4.73 5.20
N ALA A 21 -6.19 5.66 5.12
CA ALA A 21 -6.27 6.78 4.18
C ALA A 21 -5.44 6.59 2.90
N TYR A 22 -5.78 7.38 1.87
CA TYR A 22 -4.96 7.62 0.67
C TYR A 22 -4.56 6.37 -0.13
N TRP A 23 -5.51 5.48 -0.40
CA TRP A 23 -5.30 4.42 -1.38
C TRP A 23 -5.36 5.00 -2.80
N HIS A 24 -4.33 4.68 -3.56
CA HIS A 24 -4.17 5.07 -4.96
C HIS A 24 -3.98 3.82 -5.80
N VAL A 25 -4.34 3.93 -7.08
CA VAL A 25 -4.09 2.89 -8.09
C VAL A 25 -3.03 3.41 -9.03
N GLU A 26 -1.97 2.63 -9.22
CA GLU A 26 -0.92 2.88 -10.21
C GLU A 26 -0.82 1.69 -11.16
N TYR A 27 -0.06 1.88 -12.24
CA TYR A 27 0.19 0.85 -13.24
C TYR A 27 1.68 0.54 -13.27
N TRP A 28 2.01 -0.73 -13.42
CA TRP A 28 3.38 -1.15 -13.69
C TRP A 28 3.53 -1.54 -15.16
N ASN A 29 4.74 -1.42 -15.73
CA ASN A 29 5.06 -1.75 -17.12
C ASN A 29 4.20 -1.07 -18.20
N VAL A 30 4.16 0.25 -18.18
CA VAL A 30 3.43 1.05 -19.18
C VAL A 30 4.23 1.35 -20.47
N SER A 31 5.53 0.99 -20.53
CA SER A 31 6.45 1.46 -21.57
C SER A 31 6.64 0.50 -22.76
N THR A 32 6.13 -0.73 -22.70
CA THR A 32 6.28 -1.70 -23.78
C THR A 32 4.94 -2.37 -24.07
N ALA A 33 4.69 -2.79 -25.30
CA ALA A 33 3.42 -3.35 -25.78
C ALA A 33 2.98 -4.69 -25.13
N VAL A 34 3.53 -5.02 -23.96
CA VAL A 34 3.18 -6.15 -23.10
C VAL A 34 2.25 -5.61 -22.00
N ALA A 35 1.10 -6.26 -21.81
CA ALA A 35 0.10 -5.84 -20.84
C ALA A 35 0.72 -5.69 -19.43
N GLY A 36 0.90 -4.44 -19.00
CA GLY A 36 1.16 -4.10 -17.61
C GLY A 36 -0.04 -4.43 -16.72
N GLY A 37 0.18 -4.46 -15.41
CA GLY A 37 -0.86 -4.69 -14.41
C GLY A 37 -1.22 -3.43 -13.63
N LYS A 38 -2.28 -3.53 -12.83
CA LYS A 38 -2.65 -2.53 -11.82
C LYS A 38 -2.15 -2.99 -10.46
N TYR A 39 -1.87 -2.04 -9.61
CA TYR A 39 -1.63 -2.31 -8.20
C TYR A 39 -2.18 -1.17 -7.35
N HIS A 40 -2.62 -1.49 -6.15
CA HIS A 40 -3.02 -0.50 -5.16
C HIS A 40 -1.84 -0.18 -4.25
N PHE A 41 -1.70 1.08 -3.84
CA PHE A 41 -0.71 1.47 -2.86
C PHE A 41 -1.23 2.59 -1.96
N SER A 42 -0.59 2.77 -0.81
CA SER A 42 -0.81 3.92 0.06
C SER A 42 0.50 4.30 0.76
N ASN A 43 0.66 5.60 1.03
CA ASN A 43 1.75 6.13 1.85
C ASN A 43 1.29 6.45 3.29
N ALA A 44 0.02 6.19 3.61
CA ALA A 44 -0.54 6.49 4.92
C ALA A 44 -0.07 5.44 5.94
N ALA A 45 0.39 5.90 7.09
CA ALA A 45 0.87 5.04 8.18
C ALA A 45 -0.22 4.15 8.81
N ASP A 46 -1.49 4.43 8.53
CA ASP A 46 -2.65 3.67 8.98
C ASP A 46 -3.27 2.81 7.85
N ALA A 47 -2.61 2.76 6.69
CA ALA A 47 -3.08 1.98 5.56
C ALA A 47 -3.07 0.48 5.89
N ILE A 48 -4.21 -0.17 5.68
CA ILE A 48 -4.42 -1.58 5.98
C ILE A 48 -5.17 -2.24 4.82
N VAL A 49 -4.79 -3.46 4.48
CA VAL A 49 -5.52 -4.33 3.57
C VAL A 49 -5.89 -5.59 4.33
N THR A 50 -7.16 -5.97 4.25
CA THR A 50 -7.62 -7.27 4.72
C THR A 50 -8.13 -8.09 3.54
N PHE A 51 -7.81 -9.37 3.54
CA PHE A 51 -8.21 -10.32 2.51
C PHE A 51 -8.65 -11.61 3.19
N GLN A 52 -9.90 -11.99 2.97
CA GLN A 52 -10.41 -13.27 3.46
C GLN A 52 -10.37 -14.28 2.33
N PHE A 53 -9.79 -15.45 2.59
CA PHE A 53 -9.73 -16.52 1.61
C PHE A 53 -11.15 -16.90 1.17
N PRO A 54 -11.48 -16.84 -0.13
CA PRO A 54 -12.82 -17.21 -0.57
C PRO A 54 -13.00 -18.74 -0.69
N VAL A 55 -11.89 -19.50 -0.62
CA VAL A 55 -11.86 -20.97 -0.58
C VAL A 55 -10.79 -21.44 0.41
N PRO A 56 -10.93 -22.64 1.01
CA PRO A 56 -9.88 -23.21 1.84
C PRO A 56 -8.56 -23.37 1.06
N ALA A 57 -7.48 -22.84 1.61
CA ALA A 57 -6.14 -22.90 1.03
C ALA A 57 -5.13 -23.35 2.07
N ILE A 58 -4.02 -23.92 1.61
CA ILE A 58 -2.91 -24.36 2.48
C ILE A 58 -1.72 -23.42 2.44
N ALA A 59 -1.68 -22.45 1.52
CA ALA A 59 -0.65 -21.44 1.47
C ALA A 59 -1.18 -20.18 0.80
N PHE A 60 -0.51 -19.06 1.06
CA PHE A 60 -0.67 -17.85 0.28
C PHE A 60 0.67 -17.19 -0.04
N HIS A 61 0.67 -16.44 -1.13
CA HIS A 61 1.81 -15.72 -1.65
C HIS A 61 1.41 -14.27 -1.90
N TYR A 62 2.16 -13.34 -1.34
CA TYR A 62 1.96 -11.90 -1.44
C TYR A 62 2.89 -11.29 -2.47
N TYR A 63 2.29 -10.68 -3.49
CA TYR A 63 3.01 -9.94 -4.52
C TYR A 63 2.77 -8.44 -4.40
N GLY A 64 3.86 -7.69 -4.47
CA GLY A 64 3.86 -6.23 -4.45
C GLY A 64 5.15 -5.70 -5.07
N LEU A 65 5.36 -4.38 -4.98
CA LEU A 65 6.55 -3.75 -5.56
C LEU A 65 7.66 -3.62 -4.51
N LEU A 66 8.88 -3.93 -4.93
CA LEU A 66 10.07 -3.37 -4.29
C LEU A 66 10.28 -1.94 -4.76
N ARG A 67 10.82 -1.10 -3.88
CA ARG A 67 11.07 0.31 -4.16
C ARG A 67 12.53 0.65 -3.88
N GLN A 68 13.13 1.35 -4.84
CA GLN A 68 14.49 1.89 -4.76
C GLN A 68 14.51 3.35 -4.28
N ASP A 69 13.35 3.99 -4.15
CA ASP A 69 13.29 5.42 -3.83
C ASP A 69 13.50 5.71 -2.34
N LYS A 70 13.48 7.00 -1.97
CA LYS A 70 13.77 7.47 -0.60
C LYS A 70 12.77 7.00 0.45
N ASN A 71 11.72 6.28 0.05
CA ASN A 71 10.62 5.87 0.91
C ASN A 71 10.37 4.35 0.76
N PRO A 72 11.34 3.48 1.08
CA PRO A 72 11.06 2.07 1.21
C PRO A 72 9.94 1.87 2.24
N GLY A 73 9.13 0.84 2.02
CA GLY A 73 8.06 0.49 2.94
C GLY A 73 8.50 -0.52 3.98
N ILE A 74 8.14 -0.30 5.23
CA ILE A 74 8.06 -1.36 6.22
C ILE A 74 6.59 -1.73 6.35
N ASN A 75 6.26 -2.93 5.91
CA ASN A 75 4.93 -3.50 6.06
C ASN A 75 4.98 -4.58 7.13
N LYS A 76 3.83 -4.91 7.72
CA LYS A 76 3.67 -6.16 8.44
C LYS A 76 2.51 -6.93 7.88
N ILE A 77 2.63 -8.25 7.92
CA ILE A 77 1.61 -9.17 7.47
C ILE A 77 1.32 -10.20 8.55
N CYS A 78 0.08 -10.65 8.62
CA CYS A 78 -0.26 -11.86 9.38
C CYS A 78 -1.50 -12.57 8.83
N ALA A 79 -1.57 -13.87 9.09
CA ALA A 79 -2.76 -14.68 8.93
C ALA A 79 -3.47 -14.84 10.30
N ASP A 80 -4.79 -14.61 10.31
CA ASP A 80 -5.69 -14.82 11.46
C ASP A 80 -5.30 -14.11 12.76
N CYS A 81 -4.51 -13.05 12.67
CA CYS A 81 -4.00 -12.34 13.83
C CYS A 81 -4.60 -10.96 14.00
N ASN A 82 -4.43 -10.40 15.20
CA ASN A 82 -4.65 -8.98 15.43
C ASN A 82 -3.44 -8.19 14.89
N PRO A 83 -3.65 -7.21 13.99
CA PRO A 83 -2.57 -6.45 13.36
C PRO A 83 -1.70 -5.66 14.34
N ASN A 84 -2.17 -5.42 15.57
CA ASN A 84 -1.43 -4.63 16.54
C ASN A 84 -0.41 -5.43 17.36
N THR A 85 -0.39 -6.76 17.26
CA THR A 85 0.41 -7.58 18.18
C THR A 85 1.39 -8.53 17.49
N ASN A 86 0.98 -9.27 16.45
CA ASN A 86 1.74 -10.42 15.95
C ASN A 86 1.87 -10.48 14.41
N GLY A 87 2.56 -9.51 13.81
CA GLY A 87 2.85 -9.52 12.37
C GLY A 87 4.32 -9.79 12.03
N THR A 88 4.55 -10.45 10.90
CA THR A 88 5.89 -10.55 10.30
C THR A 88 6.20 -9.27 9.56
N GLU A 89 7.32 -8.62 9.88
CA GLU A 89 7.79 -7.43 9.17
C GLU A 89 8.34 -7.80 7.79
N ILE A 90 7.91 -7.06 6.78
CA ILE A 90 8.36 -7.15 5.39
C ILE A 90 8.98 -5.80 5.03
N ASN A 91 10.28 -5.80 4.76
CA ASN A 91 10.95 -4.63 4.20
C ASN A 91 10.84 -4.65 2.68
N THR A 92 10.20 -3.64 2.09
CA THR A 92 10.05 -3.49 0.64
C THR A 92 11.08 -2.55 0.02
N GLY A 93 12.06 -2.12 0.81
CA GLY A 93 13.23 -1.39 0.32
C GLY A 93 14.20 -2.29 -0.42
N ASP A 94 14.52 -1.89 -1.65
CA ASP A 94 15.62 -2.50 -2.39
C ASP A 94 16.94 -1.83 -2.02
N SER A 95 17.72 -2.49 -1.15
CA SER A 95 19.08 -2.04 -0.82
C SER A 95 20.09 -2.34 -1.92
N THR A 96 19.74 -3.16 -2.91
CA THR A 96 20.66 -3.63 -3.95
C THR A 96 20.71 -2.69 -5.16
N GLY A 97 19.71 -1.83 -5.31
CA GLY A 97 19.59 -0.88 -6.41
C GLY A 97 19.33 -1.53 -7.77
N ASN A 98 18.86 -2.77 -7.78
CA ASN A 98 18.63 -3.56 -8.98
C ASN A 98 17.20 -3.49 -9.49
N VAL A 99 16.28 -2.87 -8.75
CA VAL A 99 14.90 -2.67 -9.19
C VAL A 99 14.84 -1.48 -10.15
N ASP A 100 14.37 -1.71 -11.37
CA ASP A 100 14.13 -0.64 -12.35
C ASP A 100 13.10 0.37 -11.81
N PRO A 101 13.50 1.61 -11.48
CA PRO A 101 12.57 2.61 -10.94
C PRO A 101 11.54 3.08 -11.97
N VAL A 102 11.81 2.86 -13.27
CA VAL A 102 10.92 3.23 -14.38
C VAL A 102 9.87 2.15 -14.61
N ASN A 103 10.20 0.90 -14.32
CA ASN A 103 9.33 -0.24 -14.58
C ASN A 103 9.38 -1.31 -13.48
N PRO A 104 8.89 -0.99 -12.27
CA PRO A 104 8.91 -1.95 -11.18
C PRO A 104 7.91 -3.08 -11.45
N GLN A 105 8.38 -4.32 -11.55
CA GLN A 105 7.50 -5.49 -11.66
C GLN A 105 7.12 -6.01 -10.26
N PRO A 106 5.88 -6.49 -10.06
CA PRO A 106 5.51 -7.17 -8.83
C PRO A 106 6.37 -8.40 -8.60
N ILE A 107 6.93 -8.50 -7.38
CA ILE A 107 7.70 -9.66 -6.94
C ILE A 107 7.05 -10.30 -5.72
N LEU A 108 7.44 -11.54 -5.43
CA LEU A 108 7.04 -12.22 -4.21
C LEU A 108 7.71 -11.55 -3.00
N LEU A 109 6.93 -10.89 -2.17
CA LEU A 109 7.41 -10.20 -0.96
C LEU A 109 7.28 -11.08 0.29
N TYR A 110 6.27 -11.95 0.33
CA TYR A 110 6.04 -12.84 1.46
C TYR A 110 5.27 -14.08 1.04
N SER A 111 5.52 -15.20 1.71
CA SER A 111 4.70 -16.40 1.61
C SER A 111 4.61 -17.13 2.94
N GLU A 112 3.49 -17.79 3.15
CA GLU A 112 3.25 -18.61 4.33
C GLU A 112 2.43 -19.83 3.94
N ARG A 113 2.74 -20.96 4.58
CA ARG A 113 2.05 -22.24 4.41
C ARG A 113 1.49 -22.69 5.75
N PHE A 114 0.26 -23.16 5.72
CA PHE A 114 -0.48 -23.69 6.85
C PHE A 114 -0.44 -25.23 6.85
N ASP A 115 -0.52 -25.81 8.04
CA ASP A 115 -0.53 -27.28 8.21
C ASP A 115 -1.82 -27.92 7.69
N THR A 116 -2.93 -27.18 7.69
CA THR A 116 -4.25 -27.65 7.26
C THR A 116 -4.90 -26.62 6.35
N ALA A 117 -5.62 -27.09 5.33
CA ALA A 117 -6.37 -26.21 4.44
C ALA A 117 -7.47 -25.50 5.23
N GLY A 118 -7.47 -24.17 5.19
CA GLY A 118 -8.41 -23.35 5.97
C GLY A 118 -8.81 -22.09 5.24
N ILE A 119 -9.88 -21.46 5.70
CA ILE A 119 -10.23 -20.08 5.33
C ILE A 119 -9.52 -19.18 6.33
N HIS A 120 -8.53 -18.44 5.84
CA HIS A 120 -7.74 -17.52 6.65
C HIS A 120 -8.08 -16.07 6.29
N THR A 121 -7.89 -15.16 7.25
CA THR A 121 -7.94 -13.72 7.01
C THR A 121 -6.54 -13.16 7.07
N ILE A 122 -6.04 -12.70 5.93
CA ILE A 122 -4.73 -12.06 5.82
C ILE A 122 -4.93 -10.57 6.08
N THR A 123 -4.11 -10.03 6.97
CA THR A 123 -4.05 -8.60 7.24
C THR A 123 -2.65 -8.10 6.90
N LEU A 124 -2.57 -7.09 6.07
CA LEU A 124 -1.34 -6.42 5.66
C LEU A 124 -1.45 -4.95 6.07
N TRP A 125 -0.47 -4.42 6.79
CA TRP A 125 -0.49 -3.04 7.25
C TRP A 125 0.82 -2.32 6.98
N ASN A 126 0.69 -1.04 6.70
CA ASN A 126 1.81 -0.13 6.54
C ASN A 126 2.27 0.35 7.91
N ILE A 127 3.57 0.38 8.16
CA ILE A 127 4.12 0.85 9.44
C ILE A 127 5.06 2.01 9.17
N PRO A 128 4.98 3.12 9.93
CA PRO A 128 5.97 4.17 9.84
C PRO A 128 7.39 3.62 10.00
N ASP A 129 8.25 3.88 9.03
CA ASP A 129 9.68 3.62 9.18
C ASP A 129 10.30 4.82 9.93
N PRO A 130 10.73 4.66 11.19
CA PRO A 130 11.30 5.77 11.95
C PRO A 130 12.68 6.19 11.43
N SER A 131 13.33 5.39 10.58
CA SER A 131 14.63 5.70 10.00
C SER A 131 14.57 6.77 8.90
N ILE A 132 13.38 7.10 8.40
CA ILE A 132 13.18 8.02 7.28
C ILE A 132 12.42 9.25 7.75
N SER A 133 13.12 10.38 7.85
CA SER A 133 12.52 11.64 8.27
C SER A 133 11.55 12.18 7.22
N GLY A 134 10.26 12.33 7.57
CA GLY A 134 9.28 13.05 6.77
C GLY A 134 8.71 12.30 5.56
N ALA A 135 9.13 11.05 5.36
CA ALA A 135 8.64 10.20 4.29
C ALA A 135 7.94 8.99 4.93
N GLY A 136 6.62 8.95 4.81
CA GLY A 136 5.85 7.79 5.26
C GLY A 136 6.33 6.52 4.56
N SER A 137 6.18 5.38 5.23
CA SER A 137 6.32 4.08 4.60
C SER A 137 5.27 3.90 3.49
N ARG A 138 5.56 3.10 2.47
CA ARG A 138 4.63 2.79 1.38
C ARG A 138 4.29 1.30 1.36
N ILE A 139 3.00 1.02 1.41
CA ILE A 139 2.43 -0.31 1.17
C ILE A 139 2.01 -0.41 -0.29
N SER A 140 2.22 -1.55 -0.95
CA SER A 140 1.77 -1.79 -2.33
C SER A 140 1.35 -3.24 -2.53
N LEU A 141 0.21 -3.46 -3.16
CA LEU A 141 -0.38 -4.78 -3.39
C LEU A 141 -0.78 -4.93 -4.85
N ASP A 142 -0.24 -5.96 -5.51
CA ASP A 142 -0.62 -6.38 -6.87
C ASP A 142 -1.58 -7.56 -6.80
N ARG A 143 -1.24 -8.64 -6.07
CA ARG A 143 -2.10 -9.82 -5.96
C ARG A 143 -1.77 -10.71 -4.78
N PHE A 144 -2.72 -11.57 -4.43
CA PHE A 144 -2.48 -12.79 -3.67
C PHE A 144 -2.61 -14.04 -4.55
N GLU A 145 -1.73 -15.01 -4.37
CA GLU A 145 -1.89 -16.36 -4.95
C GLU A 145 -2.09 -17.38 -3.84
N LEU A 146 -3.20 -18.09 -3.89
CA LEU A 146 -3.54 -19.15 -2.94
C LEU A 146 -3.19 -20.52 -3.51
N GLU A 147 -2.57 -21.37 -2.70
CA GLU A 147 -2.39 -22.79 -3.04
C GLU A 147 -3.61 -23.57 -2.53
N VAL A 148 -4.49 -23.95 -3.45
CA VAL A 148 -5.78 -24.60 -3.15
C VAL A 148 -5.78 -26.05 -3.61
N ASP A 149 -6.47 -26.91 -2.88
CA ASP A 149 -6.71 -28.29 -3.32
C ASP A 149 -7.63 -28.28 -4.55
N SER A 150 -7.16 -28.85 -5.66
CA SER A 150 -7.87 -28.91 -6.93
C SER A 150 -9.22 -29.63 -6.80
N ALA A 151 -9.37 -30.57 -5.86
CA ALA A 151 -10.63 -31.27 -5.62
C ALA A 151 -11.71 -30.32 -5.07
N THR A 152 -11.34 -29.45 -4.12
CA THR A 152 -12.24 -28.51 -3.45
C THR A 152 -12.67 -27.38 -4.38
N ALA A 153 -11.78 -26.94 -5.27
CA ALA A 153 -11.99 -25.77 -6.10
C ALA A 153 -13.01 -25.97 -7.25
N THR A 154 -13.56 -27.19 -7.40
CA THR A 154 -14.61 -27.50 -8.39
C THR A 154 -16.03 -27.22 -7.88
N GLN A 155 -16.22 -26.97 -6.58
CA GLN A 155 -17.57 -26.82 -5.99
C GLN A 155 -18.09 -25.38 -5.92
N THR A 156 -17.23 -24.36 -6.04
CA THR A 156 -17.64 -22.95 -5.79
C THR A 156 -18.04 -22.18 -7.06
N SER A 157 -17.90 -22.77 -8.26
CA SER A 157 -18.43 -22.16 -9.50
C SER A 157 -19.90 -22.52 -9.72
N ALA A 158 -20.72 -22.47 -8.67
CA ALA A 158 -22.16 -22.43 -8.83
C ALA A 158 -22.54 -20.97 -9.09
N ASN A 159 -22.70 -20.67 -10.38
CA ASN A 159 -23.39 -19.50 -10.91
C ASN A 159 -24.47 -19.01 -9.93
N PRO A 160 -24.57 -17.71 -9.59
CA PRO A 160 -25.61 -17.21 -8.70
C PRO A 160 -26.96 -17.44 -9.36
N THR A 161 -27.55 -18.60 -9.07
CA THR A 161 -28.93 -18.89 -9.41
C THR A 161 -29.73 -17.95 -8.54
N SER A 162 -30.32 -16.95 -9.18
CA SER A 162 -31.28 -16.02 -8.59
C SER A 162 -32.46 -16.81 -8.01
N THR A 163 -32.30 -17.37 -6.82
CA THR A 163 -33.38 -17.96 -6.05
C THR A 163 -34.15 -16.81 -5.42
N SER A 164 -35.38 -16.61 -5.93
CA SER A 164 -36.37 -15.76 -5.29
C SER A 164 -36.49 -16.12 -3.80
N PRO A 165 -36.60 -15.13 -2.91
CA PRO A 165 -36.70 -15.39 -1.48
C PRO A 165 -38.00 -16.14 -1.19
N THR A 166 -37.87 -17.40 -0.79
CA THR A 166 -38.98 -18.16 -0.20
C THR A 166 -38.99 -17.83 1.29
N ASN A 167 -39.98 -17.04 1.70
CA ASN A 167 -40.23 -16.71 3.10
C ASN A 167 -40.54 -17.98 3.89
N SER A 168 -39.61 -18.46 4.71
CA SER A 168 -39.90 -19.40 5.78
C SER A 168 -39.61 -18.75 7.14
N SER A 169 -40.70 -18.54 7.85
CA SER A 169 -40.79 -18.03 9.21
C SER A 169 -40.29 -19.05 10.23
N ASN A 170 -39.39 -18.64 11.13
CA ASN A 170 -39.44 -18.84 12.59
C ASN A 170 -38.02 -18.94 13.19
N GLY A 171 -37.51 -17.79 13.61
CA GLY A 171 -36.37 -17.64 14.49
C GLY A 171 -36.24 -16.17 14.82
N SER A 172 -36.39 -15.80 16.09
CA SER A 172 -36.33 -14.42 16.58
C SER A 172 -34.90 -13.86 16.52
N GLY A 173 -34.38 -13.69 15.30
CA GLY A 173 -33.20 -12.89 15.01
C GLY A 173 -33.67 -11.61 14.32
N VAL A 174 -33.25 -10.46 14.82
CA VAL A 174 -33.55 -9.15 14.20
C VAL A 174 -33.07 -9.21 12.74
N SER A 175 -34.01 -9.12 11.80
CA SER A 175 -33.72 -9.25 10.38
C SER A 175 -32.66 -8.24 9.96
N VAL A 176 -31.62 -8.69 9.25
CA VAL A 176 -30.55 -7.82 8.71
C VAL A 176 -31.13 -6.65 7.90
N GLY A 177 -32.28 -6.84 7.24
CA GLY A 177 -33.00 -5.77 6.52
C GLY A 177 -33.46 -4.61 7.41
N ALA A 178 -33.76 -4.86 8.69
CA ALA A 178 -34.12 -3.79 9.64
C ALA A 178 -32.90 -2.97 10.08
N LEU A 179 -31.70 -3.58 10.13
CA LEU A 179 -30.46 -2.86 10.44
C LEU A 179 -30.04 -1.92 9.30
N VAL A 180 -30.16 -2.38 8.04
CA VAL A 180 -29.71 -1.58 6.87
C VAL A 180 -30.63 -0.38 6.62
N GLY A 181 -31.93 -0.49 6.88
CA GLY A 181 -32.87 0.63 6.73
C GLY A 181 -32.60 1.82 7.67
N ALA A 182 -32.08 1.55 8.87
CA ALA A 182 -31.81 2.59 9.87
C ALA A 182 -30.66 3.52 9.46
N ILE A 183 -29.62 2.99 8.80
CA ILE A 183 -28.43 3.77 8.43
C ILE A 183 -28.77 4.76 7.31
N VAL A 184 -29.55 4.33 6.30
CA VAL A 184 -29.90 5.20 5.16
C VAL A 184 -30.87 6.31 5.60
N GLY A 185 -31.83 6.02 6.48
CA GLY A 185 -32.75 7.04 7.03
C GLY A 185 -32.07 8.01 8.01
N GLY A 186 -31.15 7.51 8.85
CA GLY A 186 -30.46 8.32 9.85
C GLY A 186 -29.56 9.41 9.24
N ASN A 187 -28.90 9.10 8.12
CA ASN A 187 -28.05 10.06 7.43
C ASN A 187 -28.85 11.28 6.93
N ALA A 188 -30.05 11.09 6.38
CA ALA A 188 -30.87 12.20 5.90
C ALA A 188 -31.21 13.22 7.00
N VAL A 189 -31.52 12.73 8.21
CA VAL A 189 -31.82 13.59 9.37
C VAL A 189 -30.56 14.31 9.89
N LEU A 190 -29.42 13.61 9.95
CA LEU A 190 -28.14 14.20 10.35
C LEU A 190 -27.68 15.29 9.39
N PHE A 191 -27.81 15.08 8.07
CA PHE A 191 -27.49 16.11 7.07
C PHE A 191 -28.38 17.34 7.21
N LEU A 192 -29.69 17.18 7.43
CA LEU A 192 -30.60 18.30 7.65
C LEU A 192 -30.27 19.10 8.92
N LEU A 193 -29.91 18.43 10.01
CA LEU A 193 -29.52 19.10 11.27
C LEU A 193 -28.19 19.86 11.12
N ALA A 194 -27.18 19.23 10.51
CA ALA A 194 -25.89 19.88 10.27
C ALA A 194 -26.04 21.10 9.35
N PHE A 195 -26.83 20.97 8.28
CA PHE A 195 -27.09 22.07 7.35
C PHE A 195 -27.88 23.21 8.01
N GLY A 196 -28.88 22.90 8.85
CA GLY A 196 -29.63 23.89 9.62
C GLY A 196 -28.77 24.68 10.60
N LEU A 197 -27.88 24.00 11.34
CA LEU A 197 -26.93 24.63 12.26
C LEU A 197 -25.93 25.52 11.51
N TRP A 198 -25.38 25.02 10.40
CA TRP A 198 -24.44 25.77 9.56
C TRP A 198 -25.09 27.04 8.98
N PHE A 199 -26.31 26.93 8.46
CA PHE A 199 -27.05 28.07 7.89
C PHE A 199 -27.39 29.13 8.94
N TRP A 200 -27.71 28.71 10.17
CA TRP A 200 -27.97 29.65 11.27
C TRP A 200 -26.70 30.38 11.73
N TRP A 201 -25.56 29.69 11.76
CA TRP A 201 -24.27 30.30 12.09
C TRP A 201 -23.74 31.22 10.98
N SER A 202 -23.89 30.85 9.71
CA SER A 202 -23.45 31.69 8.60
C SER A 202 -24.17 33.04 8.59
N ARG A 203 -25.48 33.06 8.82
CA ARG A 203 -26.26 34.30 8.97
C ARG A 203 -25.83 35.18 10.15
N ARG A 204 -25.29 34.59 11.22
CA ARG A 204 -24.79 35.37 12.36
C ARG A 204 -23.43 36.01 12.09
N GLN A 205 -22.62 35.44 11.20
CA GLN A 205 -21.30 35.99 10.90
C GLN A 205 -21.33 37.26 10.06
N GLU A 206 -22.37 37.48 9.25
CA GLU A 206 -22.48 38.69 8.43
C GLU A 206 -22.64 39.96 9.27
N LYS A 207 -23.19 39.86 10.48
CA LYS A 207 -23.34 41.01 11.40
C LYS A 207 -22.04 41.37 12.12
N ARG A 208 -20.95 40.62 11.93
CA ARG A 208 -19.65 40.88 12.56
C ARG A 208 -18.61 41.49 11.62
N LYS A 209 -18.96 41.76 10.36
CA LYS A 209 -18.13 42.58 9.47
C LYS A 209 -18.32 44.06 9.86
N GLY A 210 -17.71 44.44 10.98
CA GLY A 210 -17.59 45.83 11.37
C GLY A 210 -16.87 46.66 10.29
N PRO A 211 -17.03 47.99 10.30
CA PRO A 211 -16.37 48.89 9.36
C PRO A 211 -14.88 48.58 9.30
N ARG A 212 -14.37 48.26 8.10
CA ARG A 212 -12.92 48.09 7.91
C ARG A 212 -12.25 49.43 8.23
N PRO A 213 -11.22 49.48 9.09
CA PRO A 213 -10.41 50.68 9.22
C PRO A 213 -9.80 50.97 7.85
N VAL A 214 -10.11 52.14 7.31
CA VAL A 214 -9.48 52.68 6.12
C VAL A 214 -8.03 52.94 6.50
N PHE A 215 -7.12 52.10 6.00
CA PHE A 215 -5.70 52.40 6.05
C PHE A 215 -5.45 53.53 5.06
N GLU A 216 -5.30 54.73 5.61
CA GLU A 216 -4.81 55.91 4.93
C GLU A 216 -3.34 55.65 4.53
N VAL A 217 -3.11 55.51 3.23
CA VAL A 217 -1.78 55.33 2.65
C VAL A 217 -1.13 56.71 2.59
N ASP A 218 -0.31 57.00 3.59
CA ASP A 218 0.51 58.21 3.63
C ASP A 218 1.57 58.15 2.52
N SER A 219 1.31 58.88 1.44
CA SER A 219 2.20 59.04 0.28
C SER A 219 3.00 60.32 0.45
N GLY A 220 4.04 60.28 1.27
CA GLY A 220 4.87 61.45 1.60
C GLY A 220 6.34 61.09 1.75
N GLY A 221 7.01 60.76 0.66
CA GLY A 221 8.44 60.42 0.64
C GLY A 221 9.14 60.91 -0.61
N THR A 222 9.28 62.23 -0.74
CA THR A 222 10.17 62.86 -1.71
C THR A 222 11.62 62.63 -1.26
N VAL A 223 12.38 61.79 -1.96
CA VAL A 223 13.83 61.70 -1.78
C VAL A 223 14.53 62.02 -3.11
N ASP A 224 15.35 63.06 -2.96
CA ASP A 224 16.22 63.80 -3.86
C ASP A 224 17.15 62.94 -4.75
N PRO A 225 17.26 63.20 -6.06
CA PRO A 225 18.19 62.53 -6.96
C PRO A 225 19.49 63.33 -7.12
N THR A 226 20.33 63.41 -6.09
CA THR A 226 21.66 64.06 -6.23
C THR A 226 22.76 63.33 -5.47
N ALA A 227 23.13 62.14 -5.94
CA ALA A 227 24.46 61.58 -5.67
C ALA A 227 24.96 60.82 -6.90
N GLN A 228 25.71 61.58 -7.69
CA GLN A 228 26.45 61.20 -8.86
C GLN A 228 27.70 60.38 -8.49
N PHE A 229 28.09 59.51 -9.42
CA PHE A 229 29.47 59.09 -9.72
C PHE A 229 30.16 58.03 -8.82
N LEU A 230 30.25 56.78 -9.31
CA LEU A 230 31.44 56.28 -10.04
C LEU A 230 31.32 54.80 -10.46
N ARG A 231 31.45 54.61 -11.79
CA ARG A 231 32.17 53.53 -12.51
C ARG A 231 31.66 52.07 -12.51
N GLY A 232 31.43 51.60 -13.75
CA GLY A 232 31.55 50.19 -14.16
C GLY A 232 30.30 49.68 -14.90
N SER A 233 29.90 50.25 -16.04
CA SER A 233 30.45 49.98 -17.38
C SER A 233 30.26 48.55 -17.89
N MET A 234 29.23 48.40 -18.75
CA MET A 234 29.14 47.52 -19.93
C MET A 234 29.05 45.99 -19.66
N ALA A 235 28.13 45.20 -20.21
CA ALA A 235 27.48 45.32 -21.51
C ALA A 235 26.14 44.58 -21.55
N LEU A 236 25.27 45.14 -22.38
CA LEU A 236 24.10 44.59 -23.04
C LEU A 236 24.44 43.28 -23.80
N SER A 237 23.60 42.25 -23.70
CA SER A 237 23.33 41.31 -24.80
C SER A 237 22.08 40.48 -24.52
N THR A 238 21.02 40.83 -25.24
CA THR A 238 19.91 39.97 -25.62
C THR A 238 20.41 38.80 -26.48
N SER A 239 20.02 37.56 -26.16
CA SER A 239 19.62 36.56 -27.17
C SER A 239 19.16 35.25 -26.51
N SER A 240 18.11 34.69 -27.11
CA SER A 240 17.71 33.29 -26.97
C SER A 240 18.87 32.33 -27.23
N THR A 241 18.83 31.12 -26.66
CA THR A 241 18.94 29.82 -27.38
C THR A 241 19.02 28.68 -26.37
N ALA A 242 18.26 27.62 -26.63
CA ALA A 242 18.34 26.33 -25.96
C ALA A 242 19.79 25.80 -25.93
N GLY A 243 20.27 25.39 -24.75
CA GLY A 243 21.59 24.81 -24.56
C GLY A 243 21.52 23.66 -23.57
N TYR A 244 21.55 22.44 -24.10
CA TYR A 244 21.87 21.21 -23.37
C TYR A 244 23.16 21.42 -22.57
N SER A 245 23.10 21.20 -21.26
CA SER A 245 24.28 21.14 -20.40
C SER A 245 24.81 19.71 -20.42
N SER A 246 25.79 19.45 -21.27
CA SER A 246 26.66 18.29 -21.18
C SER A 246 27.64 18.52 -20.01
N VAL A 247 27.43 17.79 -18.91
CA VAL A 247 28.40 17.71 -17.82
C VAL A 247 29.59 16.88 -18.31
N PRO A 248 30.85 17.32 -18.13
CA PRO A 248 32.03 16.58 -18.53
C PRO A 248 32.16 15.31 -17.69
N MET A 249 32.21 14.18 -18.39
CA MET A 249 32.48 12.86 -17.85
C MET A 249 33.95 12.82 -17.39
N SER A 250 34.17 12.97 -16.09
CA SER A 250 35.47 12.76 -15.48
C SER A 250 35.76 11.25 -15.46
N ASP A 251 36.66 10.86 -16.36
CA ASP A 251 37.65 9.80 -16.27
C ASP A 251 37.66 9.05 -14.92
N TYR A 252 36.91 7.96 -14.83
CA TYR A 252 37.07 6.94 -13.80
C TYR A 252 37.89 5.80 -14.40
N GLY A 253 39.11 5.65 -13.87
CA GLY A 253 40.05 4.61 -14.23
C GLY A 253 39.42 3.23 -14.17
N MET A 254 39.55 2.50 -15.28
CA MET A 254 39.35 1.07 -15.36
C MET A 254 40.43 0.34 -14.56
N THR A 255 40.14 0.01 -13.31
CA THR A 255 40.83 -1.08 -12.62
C THR A 255 40.31 -2.41 -13.17
N LEU A 256 41.12 -3.01 -14.04
CA LEU A 256 41.07 -4.42 -14.42
C LEU A 256 41.14 -5.28 -13.13
N TYR A 257 40.01 -5.85 -12.72
CA TYR A 257 40.02 -6.95 -11.77
C TYR A 257 40.29 -8.24 -12.53
N SER A 258 41.45 -8.80 -12.22
CA SER A 258 41.90 -10.12 -12.63
C SER A 258 40.89 -11.17 -12.17
N GLU A 259 40.47 -11.95 -13.16
CA GLU A 259 39.87 -13.26 -13.07
C GLU A 259 40.52 -14.09 -11.95
N MET A 260 39.77 -14.36 -10.88
CA MET A 260 40.09 -15.39 -9.91
C MET A 260 39.05 -16.50 -10.04
N ASP A 261 39.52 -17.60 -10.61
CA ASP A 261 38.91 -18.92 -10.57
C ASP A 261 38.57 -19.28 -9.11
N ALA A 262 37.29 -19.25 -8.77
CA ALA A 262 36.79 -19.70 -7.47
C ALA A 262 35.86 -20.90 -7.70
N SER A 263 36.40 -22.08 -7.41
CA SER A 263 35.68 -23.34 -7.32
C SER A 263 34.40 -23.22 -6.48
N PRO A 264 33.31 -23.91 -6.85
CA PRO A 264 32.09 -23.92 -6.06
C PRO A 264 32.30 -24.67 -4.73
N PRO A 265 31.83 -24.14 -3.58
CA PRO A 265 31.76 -24.93 -2.36
C PRO A 265 30.67 -26.01 -2.49
N SER A 266 31.07 -27.26 -2.33
CA SER A 266 30.18 -28.39 -2.14
C SER A 266 29.55 -28.30 -0.74
N TYR A 267 28.27 -27.94 -0.68
CA TYR A 267 27.48 -28.07 0.55
C TYR A 267 26.94 -29.50 0.66
N SER A 268 27.51 -30.29 1.56
CA SER A 268 26.91 -31.53 2.04
C SER A 268 25.95 -31.20 3.21
N ALA A 269 24.64 -31.30 2.96
CA ALA A 269 23.64 -31.26 4.00
C ALA A 269 23.66 -32.59 4.78
N SER A 270 24.27 -32.61 5.95
CA SER A 270 24.12 -33.69 6.94
C SER A 270 22.85 -33.45 7.75
N THR A 271 21.81 -34.22 7.48
CA THR A 271 20.59 -34.27 8.29
C THR A 271 20.84 -35.18 9.50
N SER A 272 21.13 -34.61 10.67
CA SER A 272 21.10 -35.35 11.94
C SER A 272 19.72 -35.23 12.59
N TYR A 273 18.90 -36.26 12.42
CA TYR A 273 17.70 -36.47 13.24
C TYR A 273 18.12 -37.04 14.60
N THR A 274 18.13 -36.20 15.63
CA THR A 274 18.17 -36.67 17.02
C THR A 274 16.74 -36.95 17.47
N MET A 275 16.31 -38.22 17.39
CA MET A 275 15.11 -38.69 18.07
C MET A 275 15.32 -38.63 19.58
N GLY A 276 14.63 -37.70 20.25
CA GLY A 276 14.49 -37.72 21.71
C GLY A 276 13.50 -38.81 22.15
N PRO A 277 13.76 -39.53 23.25
CA PRO A 277 12.92 -40.63 23.71
C PRO A 277 11.55 -40.15 24.21
N ARG A 278 10.50 -40.88 23.82
CA ARG A 278 9.14 -40.76 24.31
C ARG A 278 9.07 -41.22 25.77
N ASP A 279 8.74 -40.31 26.68
CA ASP A 279 8.26 -40.69 28.01
C ASP A 279 6.79 -41.12 27.94
N MET A 280 6.56 -42.43 28.06
CA MET A 280 5.25 -43.00 28.32
C MET A 280 4.92 -42.86 29.81
N LYS A 281 4.09 -41.87 30.18
CA LYS A 281 3.42 -41.88 31.48
C LYS A 281 2.23 -42.84 31.45
N ARG A 282 2.51 -44.05 31.91
CA ARG A 282 1.53 -45.02 32.44
C ARG A 282 0.94 -44.43 33.72
N THR A 283 -0.35 -44.15 33.76
CA THR A 283 -1.09 -44.05 35.02
C THR A 283 -2.27 -45.00 34.98
N SER A 284 -2.18 -45.96 35.89
CA SER A 284 -3.24 -46.86 36.33
C SER A 284 -4.15 -46.14 37.29
N SER A 285 -5.46 -46.24 37.10
CA SER A 285 -6.50 -46.34 38.13
C SER A 285 -7.78 -46.83 37.46
#